data_AF-A0A345YAN6-F1
#
_entry.id   AF-A0A345YAN6-F1
#
_cell.length_a   1.000
_cell.length_b   1.000
_cell.length_c   1.000
_cell.angle_alpha   90.00
_cell.angle_beta   90.00
_cell.angle_gamma   90.00
#
_symmetry.space_group_name_H-M   'P 1'
#
loop_
_entity.id
_entity.type
_entity.pdbx_description
1 polymer ?
#
loop_
_entity_poly.entity_id
_entity_poly.type
_entity_poly.pdbx_seq_one_letter_code
_entity_poly.pdbx_strand_id
1 'polypeptide(L)' 'MADLYRKNLESERRQLWATCRLKGLKRDTSERLRIAEIDRLLAEHEAKKQQPPVERGEG' A
#
# COMPACT_ATOMS: atom_id res chain seq x y z
N MET A 1 10.65 -2.03 -16.23
CA MET A 1 10.60 -1.12 -15.05
C MET A 1 9.50 -1.59 -14.09
N ALA A 2 9.61 -2.82 -13.59
CA ALA A 2 8.62 -3.37 -12.66
C ALA A 2 8.73 -2.64 -11.31
N ASP A 3 7.59 -2.27 -10.75
CA ASP A 3 7.40 -1.79 -9.37
C ASP A 3 7.72 -0.32 -9.03
N LEU A 4 7.78 0.62 -9.99
CA LEU A 4 7.78 2.05 -9.65
C LEU A 4 6.56 2.43 -8.78
N TYR A 5 5.40 1.85 -9.07
CA TYR A 5 4.18 2.05 -8.29
C TYR A 5 4.34 1.59 -6.83
N ARG A 6 4.80 0.35 -6.61
CA ARG A 6 5.04 -0.20 -5.28
C ARG A 6 6.10 0.60 -4.51
N LYS A 7 7.22 0.95 -5.17
CA LYS A 7 8.28 1.76 -4.56
C LYS A 7 7.79 3.14 -4.12
N ASN A 8 6.92 3.77 -4.92
CA ASN A 8 6.32 5.06 -4.57
C ASN A 8 5.42 4.93 -3.33
N LEU A 9 4.55 3.92 -3.28
CA LEU A 9 3.70 3.64 -2.12
C LEU A 9 4.52 3.36 -0.85
N GLU A 10 5.56 2.53 -0.94
CA GLU A 10 6.45 2.24 0.18
C GLU A 10 7.23 3.48 0.67
N SER A 11 7.57 4.40 -0.24
CA SER A 11 8.21 5.67 0.09
C SER A 11 7.24 6.61 0.81
N GLU A 12 6.05 6.81 0.25
CA GLU A 12 4.99 7.65 0.83
C GLU A 12 4.62 7.16 2.24
N ARG A 13 4.44 5.85 2.40
CA ARG A 13 4.18 5.23 3.71
C ARG A 13 5.26 5.58 4.74
N ARG A 14 6.54 5.45 4.39
CA ARG A 14 7.66 5.75 5.30
C ARG A 14 7.70 7.22 5.71
N GLN A 15 7.46 8.13 4.77
CA GLN A 15 7.42 9.58 5.04
C GLN A 15 6.26 9.95 5.97
N LEU A 16 5.08 9.36 5.76
CA LEU A 16 3.92 9.57 6.63
C LEU A 16 4.16 9.03 8.03
N TRP A 17 4.78 7.85 8.16
CA TRP A 17 5.17 7.30 9.46
C TRP A 17 6.16 8.20 10.20
N ALA A 18 7.18 8.71 9.51
CA ALA A 18 8.14 9.66 10.09
C ALA A 18 7.45 10.95 10.55
N THR A 19 6.53 11.49 9.73
CA THR A 19 5.74 12.68 10.07
C THR A 19 4.85 12.45 11.27
N CYS A 20 4.13 11.32 11.32
CA CYS A 20 3.29 10.94 12.46
C CYS A 20 4.10 10.84 13.75
N ARG A 21 5.28 10.22 13.68
CA ARG A 21 6.17 10.06 14.84
C ARG A 21 6.76 11.40 15.30
N LEU A 22 7.23 12.22 14.36
CA LEU A 22 7.85 13.52 14.66
C LEU A 22 6.85 14.49 15.28
N LYS A 23 5.62 14.55 14.75
CA LYS A 23 4.58 15.48 15.21
C LYS A 23 3.70 14.91 16.33
N GLY A 24 3.88 13.65 16.72
CA GLY A 24 3.03 13.00 17.72
C GLY A 24 1.56 12.90 17.30
N LEU A 25 1.29 12.65 16.02
CA LEU A 25 -0.07 12.63 15.49
C LEU A 25 -0.90 11.49 16.08
N LYS A 26 -2.15 11.80 16.44
CA LYS A 26 -3.14 10.83 16.92
C LYS A 26 -3.54 9.84 15.82
N ARG A 27 -4.21 8.75 16.19
CA ARG A 27 -4.52 7.63 15.26
C ARG A 27 -5.58 7.97 14.22
N ASP A 28 -6.33 9.02 14.46
CA ASP A 28 -7.48 9.53 13.72
C ASP A 28 -7.12 10.64 12.73
N THR A 29 -5.83 10.95 12.55
CA THR A 29 -5.41 11.95 11.56
C THR A 29 -5.39 11.39 10.14
N SER A 30 -5.54 12.28 9.16
CA SER A 30 -5.53 11.95 7.74
C SER A 30 -4.26 11.19 7.31
N GLU A 31 -3.11 11.47 7.93
CA GLU A 31 -1.85 10.76 7.65
C GLU A 31 -1.92 9.28 8.04
N ARG A 32 -2.54 8.96 9.19
CA ARG A 32 -2.72 7.58 9.66
C ARG A 32 -3.73 6.84 8.80
N LEU A 33 -4.81 7.50 8.39
CA LEU A 33 -5.77 6.96 7.44
C LEU A 33 -5.11 6.66 6.09
N ARG A 34 -4.26 7.57 5.61
CA ARG A 34 -3.51 7.37 4.36
C ARG A 34 -2.52 6.22 4.45
N ILE A 35 -1.82 6.05 5.58
CA ILE A 35 -0.97 4.87 5.82
C ILE A 35 -1.77 3.57 5.71
N ALA A 36 -2.96 3.51 6.32
CA ALA A 36 -3.81 2.32 6.28
C ALA A 36 -4.30 2.01 4.85
N GLU A 37 -4.59 3.05 4.06
CA GLU A 37 -4.94 2.90 2.65
C GLU A 37 -3.77 2.35 1.82
N ILE A 38 -2.55 2.90 2.01
CA ILE A 38 -1.35 2.40 1.34
C ILE A 38 -1.07 0.94 1.70
N ASP A 39 -1.28 0.55 2.96
CA ASP A 39 -1.13 -0.84 3.40
C ASP A 39 -2.08 -1.79 2.65
N ARG A 40 -3.33 -1.36 2.40
CA ARG A 40 -4.29 -2.13 1.59
C ARG A 40 -3.85 -2.25 0.14
N LEU A 41 -3.47 -1.13 -0.49
CA LEU A 41 -3.04 -1.11 -1.89
C LEU A 41 -1.80 -1.99 -2.14
N LEU A 42 -0.86 -2.00 -1.19
CA LEU A 42 0.30 -2.89 -1.24
C LEU A 42 -0.11 -4.37 -1.12
N ALA A 43 -1.02 -4.70 -0.20
CA ALA A 43 -1.53 -6.06 -0.04
C ALA A 43 -2.29 -6.56 -1.29
N GLU A 44 -3.14 -5.71 -1.87
CA GLU A 44 -3.86 -6.04 -3.11
C GLU A 44 -2.91 -6.26 -4.29
N HIS A 45 -1.87 -5.43 -4.41
CA HIS A 45 -0.87 -5.58 -5.47
C HIS A 45 -0.07 -6.87 -5.33
N GLU A 46 0.31 -7.25 -4.09
CA GLU A 46 0.98 -8.52 -3.83
C GLU A 46 0.04 -9.72 -4.07
N ALA A 47 -1.23 -9.62 -3.69
CA ALA A 47 -2.23 -10.66 -3.96
C ALA A 47 -2.47 -10.86 -5.46
N LYS A 48 -2.53 -9.77 -6.24
CA LYS A 48 -2.62 -9.84 -7.71
C LYS A 48 -1.39 -10.47 -8.35
N LYS A 49 -0.19 -10.27 -7.78
CA LYS A 49 1.03 -10.96 -8.23
C LYS A 49 1.02 -12.44 -7.91
N GLN A 50 0.33 -12.86 -6.86
CA GLN A 50 0.28 -14.26 -6.41
C GLN A 50 -0.87 -15.07 -7.02
N GLN A 51 -1.87 -14.44 -7.63
CA GLN A 51 -2.91 -15.17 -8.33
C GLN A 51 -2.32 -15.81 -9.61
N PRO A 52 -2.32 -17.15 -9.73
CA PRO A 52 -2.11 -17.76 -11.03
C PRO A 52 -3.22 -17.28 -11.99
N PRO A 53 -2.94 -17.18 -13.30
CA PRO A 53 -3.99 -16.83 -14.25
C PRO A 53 -5.13 -17.82 -14.06
N VAL A 54 -6.30 -17.32 -13.65
CA VAL A 54 -7.52 -18.13 -13.62
C VAL A 54 -7.80 -18.49 -15.07
N GLU A 55 -7.48 -19.72 -15.47
CA GLU A 55 -7.98 -20.32 -16.70
C GLU A 55 -9.50 -20.26 -16.62
N ARG A 56 -10.10 -19.28 -17.30
CA ARG A 56 -11.51 -19.33 -17.64
C ARG A 56 -11.64 -20.46 -18.66
N GLY A 57 -11.87 -21.66 -18.17
CA GLY A 57 -12.39 -22.76 -18.97
C GLY A 57 -13.76 -22.35 -19.48
N GLU A 58 -13.81 -21.91 -20.73
CA GLU A 58 -15.04 -21.88 -21.53
C GLU A 58 -15.42 -23.33 -21.83
N GLY A 59 -16.69 -23.67 -21.58
CA GLY A 59 -17.23 -25.03 -21.66
C GLY A 59 -17.44 -25.56 -23.07
#